data_AF-A0A314ZB19-F1
#
_entry.id   AF-A0A314ZB19-F1
#
_cell.length_a   1.000
_cell.length_b   1.000
_cell.length_c   1.000
_cell.angle_alpha   90.00
_cell.angle_beta   90.00
_cell.angle_gamma   90.00
#
_symmetry.space_group_name_H-M   'P 1'
#
loop_
_entity.id
_entity.type
_entity.pdbx_description
1 polymer ?
#
loop_
_entity_poly.entity_id
_entity_poly.type
_entity_poly.pdbx_seq_one_letter_code
_entity_poly.pdbx_strand_id
1 'polypeptide(L)'
;MMSANSVDDARARAAKVLEVFGKSISARAGAEVAQSFQKENMLLKQQTERLIMENNILKRAVSIQHERQKEHDEWNQEFKNLKQLVSQNQEQLRTLEVNNYALTMNLKQAQQSNSIPGSFHPDVF
;
A
#
# COMPACT_ATOMS: atom_id res chain seq x y z
N MET A 1 -70.74 -33.92 -5.73
CA MET A 1 -71.14 -35.34 -5.80
C MET A 1 -72.67 -35.54 -5.84
N MET A 2 -73.48 -34.58 -5.42
CA MET A 2 -74.96 -34.68 -5.48
C MET A 2 -75.59 -34.42 -6.87
N SER A 3 -74.82 -34.30 -7.94
CA SER A 3 -75.31 -33.95 -9.30
C SER A 3 -74.63 -34.72 -10.44
N ALA A 4 -74.02 -35.87 -10.12
CA ALA A 4 -73.46 -36.77 -11.13
C ALA A 4 -74.54 -37.76 -11.58
N ASN A 5 -74.67 -37.94 -12.89
CA ASN A 5 -75.72 -38.79 -13.47
C ASN A 5 -75.32 -40.28 -13.54
N SER A 6 -74.05 -40.60 -13.27
CA SER A 6 -73.53 -41.97 -13.15
C SER A 6 -72.23 -41.98 -12.34
N VAL A 7 -71.80 -43.18 -11.93
CA VAL A 7 -70.49 -43.39 -11.26
C VAL A 7 -69.33 -42.97 -12.17
N ASP A 8 -69.46 -43.18 -13.48
CA ASP A 8 -68.44 -42.77 -14.46
C ASP A 8 -68.36 -41.25 -14.61
N ASP A 9 -69.50 -40.55 -14.62
CA ASP A 9 -69.54 -39.07 -14.61
C ASP A 9 -68.91 -38.51 -13.33
N ALA A 10 -69.23 -39.09 -12.16
CA ALA A 10 -68.61 -38.71 -10.90
C ALA A 10 -67.08 -38.91 -10.92
N ARG A 11 -66.61 -40.02 -11.50
CA ARG A 11 -65.19 -40.33 -11.65
C ARG A 11 -64.49 -39.37 -12.62
N ALA A 12 -65.09 -39.08 -13.77
CA ALA A 12 -64.55 -38.14 -14.75
C ALA A 12 -64.42 -36.72 -14.16
N ARG A 13 -65.44 -36.26 -13.41
CA ARG A 13 -65.39 -34.97 -12.70
C ARG A 13 -64.32 -34.96 -11.61
N ALA A 14 -64.20 -36.01 -10.81
CA ALA A 14 -63.16 -36.13 -9.79
C ALA A 14 -61.76 -36.11 -10.41
N ALA A 15 -61.54 -36.87 -11.49
CA ALA A 15 -60.28 -36.86 -12.23
C ALA A 15 -59.95 -35.46 -12.77
N LYS A 16 -60.94 -34.74 -13.30
CA LYS A 16 -60.73 -33.37 -13.80
C LYS A 16 -60.36 -32.39 -12.68
N VAL A 17 -61.02 -32.46 -11.53
CA VAL A 17 -60.69 -31.63 -10.37
C VAL A 17 -59.27 -31.92 -9.87
N LEU A 18 -58.87 -33.20 -9.80
CA LEU A 18 -57.52 -33.58 -9.41
C LEU A 18 -56.47 -33.12 -10.41
N GLU A 19 -56.76 -33.17 -11.72
CA GLU A 19 -55.87 -32.65 -12.76
C GLU A 19 -55.63 -31.14 -12.61
N VAL A 20 -56.71 -30.36 -12.43
CA VAL A 20 -56.63 -28.92 -12.22
C VAL A 20 -55.89 -28.58 -10.92
N PHE A 21 -56.16 -29.33 -9.86
CA PHE A 21 -55.49 -29.17 -8.58
C PHE A 21 -53.99 -29.49 -8.67
N GLY A 22 -53.62 -30.59 -9.34
CA GLY A 22 -52.22 -30.95 -9.59
C GLY A 22 -51.49 -29.86 -10.39
N LYS A 23 -52.10 -29.34 -11.46
CA LYS A 23 -51.55 -28.21 -12.23
C LYS A 23 -51.38 -26.95 -11.36
N SER A 24 -52.34 -26.66 -10.49
CA SER A 24 -52.26 -25.52 -9.56
C SER A 24 -51.11 -25.68 -8.57
N ILE A 25 -50.91 -26.88 -8.00
CA ILE A 25 -49.79 -27.18 -7.12
C ILE A 25 -48.46 -27.02 -7.87
N SER A 26 -48.32 -27.64 -9.05
CA SER A 26 -47.07 -27.57 -9.82
C SER A 26 -46.73 -26.14 -10.23
N ALA A 27 -47.72 -25.35 -10.65
CA ALA A 27 -47.53 -23.94 -10.98
C ALA A 27 -47.10 -23.11 -9.76
N ARG A 28 -47.73 -23.34 -8.60
CA ARG A 28 -47.36 -22.66 -7.35
C ARG A 28 -45.95 -23.04 -6.89
N ALA A 29 -45.61 -24.33 -6.88
CA ALA A 29 -44.29 -24.81 -6.51
C ALA A 29 -43.22 -24.22 -7.44
N GLY A 30 -43.47 -24.19 -8.76
CA GLY A 30 -42.58 -23.56 -9.73
C GLY A 30 -42.40 -22.06 -9.48
N ALA A 31 -43.47 -21.34 -9.16
CA ALA A 31 -43.40 -19.92 -8.82
C ALA A 31 -42.62 -19.64 -7.53
N GLU A 32 -42.79 -20.46 -6.50
CA GLU A 32 -42.05 -20.36 -5.23
C GLU A 32 -40.54 -20.62 -5.42
N VAL A 33 -40.17 -21.61 -6.24
CA VAL A 33 -38.77 -21.88 -6.62
C VAL A 33 -38.19 -20.73 -7.43
N ALA A 34 -38.91 -20.22 -8.44
CA ALA A 34 -38.46 -19.08 -9.23
C ALA A 34 -38.27 -17.82 -8.36
N GLN A 35 -39.20 -17.56 -7.44
CA GLN A 35 -39.11 -16.40 -6.55
C GLN A 35 -37.94 -16.52 -5.56
N SER A 36 -37.73 -17.69 -4.96
CA SER A 36 -36.60 -17.91 -4.05
C SER A 36 -35.27 -17.77 -4.77
N PHE A 37 -35.14 -18.36 -5.97
CA PHE A 37 -33.96 -18.21 -6.82
C PHE A 37 -33.69 -16.74 -7.20
N GLN A 38 -34.73 -15.97 -7.56
CA GLN A 38 -34.58 -14.55 -7.88
C GLN A 38 -34.09 -13.73 -6.68
N LYS A 39 -34.62 -14.01 -5.48
CA LYS A 39 -34.18 -13.36 -4.24
C LYS A 39 -32.72 -13.68 -3.93
N GLU A 40 -32.33 -14.95 -4.03
CA GLU A 40 -30.93 -15.37 -3.82
C GLU A 40 -29.99 -14.72 -4.84
N ASN A 41 -30.36 -14.71 -6.12
CA ASN A 41 -29.57 -14.07 -7.19
C ASN A 41 -29.36 -12.57 -6.93
N MET A 42 -30.39 -11.88 -6.44
CA MET A 42 -30.30 -10.46 -6.08
C MET A 42 -29.33 -10.24 -4.91
N LEU A 43 -29.42 -11.06 -3.85
CA LEU A 43 -28.54 -10.98 -2.70
C LEU A 43 -27.07 -11.25 -3.10
N LEU A 44 -26.83 -12.28 -3.91
CA LEU A 44 -25.49 -12.61 -4.41
C LEU A 44 -24.90 -11.49 -5.27
N LYS A 45 -25.71 -10.84 -6.11
CA LYS A 45 -25.27 -9.66 -6.89
C LYS A 45 -24.86 -8.51 -5.98
N GLN A 46 -25.68 -8.17 -4.99
CA GLN A 46 -25.37 -7.11 -4.03
C GLN A 46 -24.11 -7.41 -3.21
N GLN A 47 -23.90 -8.67 -2.82
CA GLN A 47 -22.67 -9.08 -2.14
C GLN A 47 -21.45 -8.96 -3.06
N THR A 48 -21.58 -9.36 -4.32
CA THR A 48 -20.51 -9.26 -5.31
C THR A 48 -20.12 -7.81 -5.57
N GLU A 49 -21.11 -6.91 -5.72
CA GLU A 49 -20.87 -5.47 -5.89
C GLU A 49 -20.15 -4.85 -4.69
N ARG A 50 -20.52 -5.23 -3.46
CA ARG A 50 -19.80 -4.81 -2.24
C ARG A 50 -18.35 -5.29 -2.24
N LEU A 51 -18.11 -6.56 -2.55
CA LEU A 51 -16.75 -7.11 -2.61
C LEU A 51 -15.90 -6.40 -3.68
N ILE A 52 -16.48 -6.04 -4.83
CA ILE A 52 -15.79 -5.27 -5.87
C ILE A 52 -15.42 -3.88 -5.34
N MET A 53 -16.33 -3.19 -4.66
CA MET A 53 -16.07 -1.88 -4.06
C MET A 53 -14.95 -1.95 -3.02
N GLU A 54 -15.02 -2.91 -2.10
CA GLU A 54 -13.98 -3.15 -1.09
C GLU A 54 -12.63 -3.48 -1.73
N ASN A 55 -12.61 -4.32 -2.77
CA ASN A 55 -11.39 -4.65 -3.51
C ASN A 55 -10.75 -3.40 -4.16
N ASN A 56 -11.55 -2.49 -4.70
CA ASN A 56 -11.06 -1.23 -5.26
C ASN A 56 -10.48 -0.30 -4.18
N ILE A 57 -11.13 -0.21 -3.02
CA ILE A 57 -10.60 0.56 -1.88
C ILE A 57 -9.26 -0.02 -1.42
N LEU A 58 -9.17 -1.35 -1.30
CA LEU A 58 -7.94 -2.04 -0.92
C LEU A 58 -6.82 -1.83 -1.94
N LYS A 59 -7.10 -1.97 -3.25
CA LYS A 59 -6.12 -1.70 -4.31
C LYS A 59 -5.57 -0.28 -4.21
N ARG A 60 -6.45 0.72 -4.01
CA ARG A 60 -6.04 2.12 -3.85
C ARG A 60 -5.19 2.33 -2.59
N ALA A 61 -5.57 1.71 -1.47
CA ALA A 61 -4.79 1.78 -0.24
C ALA A 61 -3.39 1.16 -0.41
N VAL A 62 -3.29 0.03 -1.10
CA VAL A 62 -2.01 -0.64 -1.41
C VAL A 62 -1.13 0.24 -2.29
N SER A 63 -1.68 0.85 -3.34
CA SER A 63 -0.92 1.78 -4.19
C SER A 63 -0.35 2.96 -3.41
N ILE A 64 -1.18 3.61 -2.56
CA ILE A 64 -0.73 4.73 -1.70
C ILE A 64 0.36 4.26 -0.74
N GLN A 65 0.19 3.09 -0.12
CA GLN A 65 1.17 2.55 0.82
C GLN A 65 2.49 2.23 0.12
N HIS A 66 2.45 1.71 -1.10
CA HIS A 66 3.64 1.43 -1.89
C HIS A 66 4.39 2.70 -2.28
N GLU A 67 3.69 3.76 -2.70
CA GLU A 67 4.31 5.06 -3.00
C GLU A 67 5.01 5.64 -1.77
N ARG A 68 4.35 5.63 -0.61
CA ARG A 68 4.94 6.11 0.65
C ARG A 68 6.16 5.29 1.08
N GLN A 69 6.12 3.97 0.88
CA GLN A 69 7.27 3.11 1.17
C GLN A 69 8.45 3.46 0.27
N LYS A 70 8.20 3.67 -1.03
CA LYS A 70 9.22 4.06 -1.99
C LYS A 70 9.89 5.39 -1.61
N GLU A 71 9.11 6.40 -1.27
CA GLU A 71 9.63 7.70 -0.79
C GLU A 71 10.50 7.54 0.47
N HIS A 72 10.08 6.69 1.40
CA HIS A 72 10.83 6.42 2.62
C HIS A 72 12.15 5.67 2.34
N ASP A 73 12.17 4.75 1.38
CA ASP A 73 13.37 4.03 0.97
C ASP A 73 14.35 4.96 0.23
N GLU A 74 13.85 5.86 -0.62
CA GLU A 74 14.64 6.93 -1.25
C GLU A 74 15.25 7.86 -0.20
N TRP A 75 14.44 8.36 0.75
CA TRP A 75 14.92 9.21 1.85
C TRP A 75 15.98 8.51 2.72
N ASN A 76 15.80 7.21 3.01
CA ASN A 76 16.79 6.45 3.76
C ASN A 76 18.12 6.32 3.00
N GLN A 77 18.07 6.19 1.67
CA GLN A 77 19.28 6.12 0.87
C GLN A 77 20.01 7.48 0.87
N GLU A 78 19.29 8.57 0.70
CA GLU A 78 19.86 9.93 0.80
C GLU A 78 20.46 10.19 2.19
N PHE A 79 19.75 9.80 3.24
CA PHE A 79 20.22 9.93 4.61
C PHE A 79 21.54 9.18 4.84
N LYS A 80 21.69 7.95 4.32
CA LYS A 80 22.94 7.19 4.38
C LYS A 80 24.07 7.91 3.63
N ASN A 81 23.79 8.43 2.43
CA ASN A 81 24.76 9.17 1.63
C ASN A 81 25.23 10.44 2.36
N LEU A 82 24.31 11.21 2.95
CA LEU A 82 24.64 12.40 3.74
C LEU A 82 25.47 12.05 4.98
N LYS A 83 25.13 10.98 5.68
CA LYS A 83 25.91 10.52 6.84
C LYS A 83 27.35 10.18 6.44
N GLN A 84 27.55 9.51 5.31
CA GLN A 84 28.88 9.22 4.79
C GLN A 84 29.64 10.51 4.43
N LEU A 85 28.99 11.46 3.75
CA LEU A 85 29.61 12.74 3.39
C LEU A 85 30.02 13.55 4.63
N VAL A 86 29.19 13.55 5.68
CA VAL A 86 29.53 14.20 6.96
C VAL A 86 30.76 13.56 7.58
N SER A 87 30.85 12.23 7.60
CA SER A 87 32.04 11.53 8.12
C SER A 87 33.30 11.86 7.32
N GLN A 88 33.20 11.92 5.99
CA GLN A 88 34.32 12.31 5.12
C GLN A 88 34.78 13.75 5.40
N ASN A 89 33.85 14.69 5.51
CA ASN A 89 34.17 16.09 5.82
C ASN A 89 34.80 16.25 7.21
N GLN A 90 34.35 15.48 8.20
CA GLN A 90 34.95 15.47 9.54
C GLN A 90 36.41 14.97 9.51
N GLU A 91 36.70 13.94 8.71
CA GLU A 91 38.06 13.43 8.54
C GLU A 91 38.98 14.42 7.80
N GLN A 92 38.47 15.07 6.75
CA GLN A 92 39.19 16.13 6.04
C GLN A 92 39.51 17.30 6.98
N LEU A 93 38.55 17.72 7.80
CA LEU A 93 38.73 18.80 8.77
C LEU A 93 39.82 18.43 9.79
N ARG A 94 39.78 17.22 10.36
CA ARG A 94 40.83 16.73 11.27
C ARG A 94 42.22 16.73 10.61
N THR A 95 42.30 16.33 9.35
CA THR A 95 43.56 16.32 8.59
C THR A 95 44.10 17.73 8.40
N LEU A 96 43.24 18.69 8.06
CA LEU A 96 43.60 20.10 7.91
C LEU A 96 44.04 20.72 9.24
N GLU A 97 43.38 20.40 10.35
CA GLU A 97 43.78 20.84 11.69
C GLU A 97 45.20 20.38 12.04
N VAL A 98 45.50 19.10 11.81
CA VAL A 98 46.85 18.55 12.05
C VAL A 98 47.89 19.20 11.15
N ASN A 99 47.59 19.38 9.86
CA ASN A 99 48.50 20.03 8.92
C ASN A 99 48.78 21.48 9.31
N ASN A 100 47.74 22.22 9.70
CA ASN A 100 47.88 23.61 10.13
C ASN A 100 48.73 23.73 11.41
N TYR A 101 48.53 22.81 12.36
CA TYR A 101 49.35 22.74 13.56
C TYR A 101 50.82 22.47 13.23
N ALA A 102 51.11 21.49 12.36
CA ALA A 102 52.47 21.16 11.94
C ALA A 102 53.14 22.35 11.23
N LEU A 103 52.43 23.03 10.33
CA LEU A 103 52.92 24.24 9.66
C LEU A 103 53.23 25.36 10.66
N THR A 104 52.34 25.59 11.63
CA THR A 104 52.53 26.59 12.68
C THR A 104 53.75 26.27 13.54
N MET A 105 53.97 25.00 13.88
CA MET A 105 55.15 24.57 14.63
C MET A 105 56.45 24.75 13.82
N ASN A 106 56.46 24.34 12.56
CA ASN A 106 57.60 24.53 11.66
C ASN A 106 57.94 26.01 11.47
N LEU A 107 56.93 26.88 11.33
CA LEU A 107 57.12 28.33 11.25
C LEU A 107 57.76 28.90 12.51
N LYS A 108 57.27 28.52 13.70
CA LYS A 108 57.87 28.94 14.98
C LYS A 108 59.32 28.49 15.09
N GLN A 109 59.61 27.24 14.71
CA GLN A 109 60.97 26.71 14.72
C GLN A 109 61.89 27.48 13.76
N ALA A 110 61.44 27.74 12.53
CA ALA A 110 62.20 28.52 11.53
C ALA A 110 62.49 29.96 12.00
N GLN A 111 61.53 30.59 12.67
CA GLN A 111 61.70 31.92 13.26
C GLN A 111 62.70 31.93 14.42
N GLN A 112 62.72 30.89 15.26
CA GLN A 112 63.67 30.76 16.37
C GLN A 112 65.08 30.37 15.88
N SER A 113 65.18 29.54 14.83
CA SER A 113 66.46 29.17 14.21
C SER A 113 67.07 30.30 13.39
N ASN A 114 66.27 31.29 12.97
CA ASN A 114 66.74 32.59 12.50
C ASN A 114 67.20 33.46 13.69
N SER A 115 68.13 32.93 14.48
CA SER A 115 69.07 33.74 15.21
C SER A 115 70.07 34.26 14.19
N ILE A 116 69.69 35.24 13.37
CA ILE A 116 70.66 35.99 12.58
C ILE A 116 71.56 36.69 13.61
N PRO A 117 72.85 36.35 13.75
CA PRO A 117 73.80 37.15 14.51
C PRO A 117 74.19 38.31 13.58
N GLY A 118 73.23 39.20 13.35
CA GLY A 118 73.36 40.34 12.47
C GLY A 118 73.35 41.57 13.34
N SER A 119 74.47 41.77 14.04
CA SER A 119 74.93 43.13 14.32
C SER A 119 74.90 43.87 12.99
N PHE A 120 73.85 44.66 12.77
CA PHE A 120 73.90 45.70 11.77
C PHE A 120 74.89 46.72 12.32
N HIS A 121 76.08 46.77 11.73
CA HIS A 121 77.00 47.87 11.96
C HIS A 121 76.32 49.16 11.47
N PRO A 122 76.06 50.16 12.34
CA PRO A 122 75.85 51.51 11.88
C PRO A 122 77.21 52.03 11.41
N ASP A 123 77.19 52.82 10.34
CA ASP A 123 78.33 53.48 9.71
C ASP A 123 79.11 52.63 8.70
N VAL A 124 78.60 52.62 7.47
CA VAL A 124 79.45 52.67 6.29
C VAL A 124 79.07 53.93 5.51
N PHE A 125 80.04 54.84 5.41
CA PHE A 125 80.02 56.08 4.63
C PHE A 125 79.95 55.81 3.13
#